data_AF-A0A9P4H2X6-F1
#
_entry.id   AF-A0A9P4H2X6-F1
#
_cell.length_a   1.000
_cell.length_b   1.000
_cell.length_c   1.000
_cell.angle_alpha   90.00
_cell.angle_beta   90.00
_cell.angle_gamma   90.00
#
_symmetry.space_group_name_H-M   'P 1'
#
loop_
_entity.id
_entity.type
_entity.pdbx_description
1 polymer ?
#
loop_
_entity_poly.entity_id
_entity_poly.type
_entity_poly.pdbx_seq_one_letter_code
_entity_poly.pdbx_strand_id
1 'polypeptide(L)'
;MSSDGEDPPTPASEEDAPAAPRAPAETYQLPKSDVHFAFGPQSWYWARLGGRWQFVRSKASEWKTIGIEDPYWVAFKHDTGVFMGGCNDDGEGKLSHTWNDGHMVRAGDVDSFVESRDAYRKLYDWIDERVKSDVEKVRDVSISIGPKGNYFARCGDSHITHALPKDLQAAIKESDSPPVSVALGIKGAWILLRADGTRTWDLRHAYPSLASTYHLTKDTNKVVFAALDPYVLDQYFLVNEQGGCSYNHNSLDADAGKVIHEMTDTYMRMRARRDGTTFTHSMALNGASRQIHITPTSNAQETKMDVWIATLRARHGIATRKNAGFRARGDDGIPLGGLGISDYSPDLLFRSSNDLEEVDLCRTQAAALLGAKLTVSNRV
;
A
#
# COMPACT_ATOMS: atom_id res chain seq x y z
N MET A 1 26.00 74.83 -26.59
CA MET A 1 25.84 73.81 -27.65
C MET A 1 25.37 72.56 -26.95
N SER A 2 24.06 72.46 -26.79
CA SER A 2 23.38 71.33 -26.15
C SER A 2 23.06 70.32 -27.23
N SER A 3 23.57 69.10 -27.10
CA SER A 3 23.24 67.99 -27.98
C SER A 3 21.98 67.31 -27.46
N ASP A 4 20.88 67.47 -28.18
CA ASP A 4 19.64 66.72 -27.98
C ASP A 4 19.91 65.25 -28.34
N GLY A 5 19.88 64.38 -27.33
CA GLY A 5 19.90 62.94 -27.50
C GLY A 5 18.46 62.43 -27.63
N GLU A 6 18.10 61.93 -28.80
CA GLU A 6 16.83 61.28 -29.06
C GLU A 6 16.75 59.94 -28.31
N ASP A 7 15.68 59.75 -27.54
CA ASP A 7 15.37 58.50 -26.85
C ASP A 7 15.05 57.38 -27.86
N PRO A 8 15.47 56.12 -27.58
CA PRO A 8 15.20 54.99 -28.46
C PRO A 8 13.69 54.66 -28.52
N PRO A 9 13.19 54.19 -29.68
CA PRO A 9 11.77 53.89 -29.86
C PRO A 9 11.31 52.77 -28.93
N THR A 10 10.17 52.99 -28.29
CA THR A 10 9.47 52.00 -27.47
C THR A 10 9.07 50.81 -28.35
N PRO A 11 9.41 49.55 -27.98
CA PRO A 11 8.99 48.39 -28.74
C PRO A 11 7.47 48.31 -28.78
N ALA A 12 6.92 48.19 -29.99
CA ALA A 12 5.49 48.04 -30.22
C ALA A 12 4.97 46.82 -29.45
N SER A 13 3.93 47.04 -28.64
CA SER A 13 3.18 46.00 -27.97
C SER A 13 2.66 45.01 -29.02
N GLU A 14 3.17 43.77 -29.00
CA GLU A 14 2.61 42.67 -29.77
C GLU A 14 1.17 42.46 -29.30
N GLU A 15 0.21 42.84 -30.15
CA GLU A 15 -1.21 42.60 -29.94
C GLU A 15 -1.47 41.09 -29.76
N ASP A 16 -2.22 40.78 -28.71
CA ASP A 16 -2.70 39.46 -28.29
C ASP A 16 -3.19 38.62 -29.48
N ALA A 17 -2.32 37.77 -30.02
CA ALA A 17 -2.74 36.69 -30.91
C ALA A 17 -3.65 35.77 -30.09
N PRO A 18 -4.89 35.48 -30.55
CA PRO A 18 -5.80 34.61 -29.83
C PRO A 18 -5.14 33.25 -29.64
N ALA A 19 -4.92 32.88 -28.38
CA ALA A 19 -4.30 31.62 -28.02
C ALA A 19 -5.04 30.48 -28.75
N ALA A 20 -4.29 29.70 -29.53
CA ALA A 20 -4.84 28.58 -30.26
C ALA A 20 -5.66 27.70 -29.30
N PRO A 21 -6.84 27.20 -29.71
CA PRO A 21 -7.67 26.36 -28.87
C PRO A 21 -6.83 25.18 -28.36
N ARG A 22 -6.62 25.12 -27.04
CA ARG A 22 -5.94 23.99 -26.41
C ARG A 22 -6.68 22.72 -26.83
N ALA A 23 -5.94 21.75 -27.36
CA ALA A 23 -6.48 20.44 -27.67
C ALA A 23 -7.24 19.91 -26.44
N PRO A 24 -8.39 19.23 -26.63
CA PRO A 24 -9.14 18.67 -25.52
C PRO A 24 -8.19 17.79 -24.70
N ALA A 25 -8.11 18.05 -23.39
CA ALA A 25 -7.25 17.30 -22.49
C ALA A 25 -7.59 15.82 -22.63
N GLU A 26 -6.61 15.01 -23.04
CA GLU A 26 -6.78 13.56 -23.08
C GLU A 26 -7.17 13.10 -21.68
N THR A 27 -8.34 12.50 -21.56
CA THR A 27 -8.80 11.96 -20.29
C THR A 27 -8.00 10.70 -20.02
N TYR A 28 -6.98 10.80 -19.16
CA TYR A 28 -6.20 9.64 -18.75
C TYR A 28 -7.10 8.67 -17.98
N GLN A 29 -7.38 7.51 -18.56
CA GLN A 29 -7.99 6.42 -17.79
C GLN A 29 -6.95 5.89 -16.81
N LEU A 30 -7.01 6.38 -15.58
CA LEU A 30 -6.14 5.92 -14.52
C LEU A 30 -6.43 4.43 -14.25
N PRO A 31 -5.39 3.58 -14.18
CA PRO A 31 -5.59 2.18 -13.87
C PRO A 31 -6.21 2.06 -12.48
N LYS A 32 -7.37 1.41 -12.39
CA LYS A 32 -7.96 1.04 -11.09
C LYS A 32 -6.98 0.08 -10.41
N SER A 33 -6.36 0.54 -9.33
CA SER A 33 -5.43 -0.31 -8.58
C SER A 33 -6.24 -1.36 -7.83
N ASP A 34 -6.04 -2.63 -8.15
CA ASP A 34 -6.53 -3.75 -7.33
C ASP A 34 -5.61 -4.03 -6.14
N VAL A 35 -4.56 -3.23 -5.98
CA VAL A 35 -3.60 -3.32 -4.88
C VAL A 35 -3.46 -1.99 -4.15
N HIS A 36 -3.58 -2.05 -2.84
CA HIS A 36 -3.19 -0.95 -1.96
C HIS A 36 -2.42 -1.49 -0.77
N PHE A 37 -1.40 -0.77 -0.33
CA PHE A 37 -0.59 -1.13 0.81
C PHE A 37 -0.20 0.14 1.57
N ALA A 38 -0.34 0.12 2.90
CA ALA A 38 0.05 1.22 3.75
C ALA A 38 0.84 0.72 4.95
N PHE A 39 2.00 1.32 5.17
CA PHE A 39 2.80 1.11 6.37
C PHE A 39 2.34 2.07 7.46
N GLY A 40 2.18 1.55 8.67
CA GLY A 40 1.81 2.30 9.86
C GLY A 40 2.92 2.25 10.91
N PRO A 41 2.80 3.08 11.96
CA PRO A 41 3.75 3.07 13.07
C PRO A 41 3.73 1.71 13.78
N GLN A 42 4.79 1.38 14.52
CA GLN A 42 4.85 0.15 15.34
C GLN A 42 4.64 -1.16 14.53
N SER A 43 5.14 -1.21 13.30
CA SER A 43 4.96 -2.35 12.39
C SER A 43 3.50 -2.65 12.04
N TRP A 44 2.61 -1.67 12.20
CA TRP A 44 1.25 -1.77 11.67
C TRP A 44 1.29 -1.76 10.15
N TYR A 45 0.32 -2.42 9.54
CA TYR A 45 0.13 -2.31 8.11
C TYR A 45 -1.32 -2.53 7.74
N TRP A 46 -1.66 -2.06 6.56
CA TRP A 46 -2.88 -2.42 5.88
C TRP A 46 -2.53 -2.84 4.46
N ALA A 47 -3.12 -3.93 4.00
CA ALA A 47 -2.91 -4.44 2.66
C ALA A 47 -4.25 -4.85 2.05
N ARG A 48 -4.51 -4.44 0.82
CA ARG A 48 -5.58 -4.95 -0.04
C ARG A 48 -4.93 -5.47 -1.31
N LEU A 49 -5.11 -6.76 -1.60
CA LEU A 49 -4.59 -7.43 -2.78
C LEU A 49 -5.74 -8.17 -3.47
N GLY A 50 -6.30 -7.55 -4.51
CA GLY A 50 -7.55 -7.97 -5.15
C GLY A 50 -8.76 -7.74 -4.26
N GLY A 51 -9.59 -8.78 -4.09
CA GLY A 51 -10.77 -8.76 -3.21
C GLY A 51 -10.46 -9.04 -1.74
N ARG A 52 -9.22 -9.35 -1.38
CA ARG A 52 -8.82 -9.64 0.00
C ARG A 52 -8.10 -8.45 0.59
N TRP A 53 -8.41 -8.14 1.84
CA TRP A 53 -7.68 -7.14 2.60
C TRP A 53 -7.36 -7.66 4.01
N GLN A 54 -6.33 -7.08 4.60
CA GLN A 54 -5.87 -7.35 5.94
C GLN A 54 -5.49 -6.04 6.60
N PHE A 55 -5.91 -5.89 7.85
CA PHE A 55 -5.47 -4.81 8.73
C PHE A 55 -4.73 -5.42 9.91
N VAL A 56 -3.52 -4.94 10.16
CA VAL A 56 -2.76 -5.28 11.36
C VAL A 56 -2.48 -3.99 12.12
N ARG A 57 -3.13 -3.87 13.27
CA ARG A 57 -2.94 -2.84 14.29
C ARG A 57 -2.93 -3.55 15.65
N SER A 58 -2.33 -2.94 16.67
CA SER A 58 -2.36 -3.49 18.03
C SER A 58 -3.81 -3.79 18.49
N LYS A 59 -3.96 -4.77 19.39
CA LYS A 59 -5.21 -5.48 19.78
C LYS A 59 -6.41 -4.62 20.26
N ALA A 60 -6.34 -3.29 20.23
CA ALA A 60 -7.25 -2.40 20.95
C ALA A 60 -8.23 -1.58 20.06
N SER A 61 -8.27 -1.78 18.75
CA SER A 61 -9.16 -0.99 17.87
C SER A 61 -10.05 -1.89 17.04
N GLU A 62 -11.32 -2.01 17.42
CA GLU A 62 -12.32 -2.71 16.62
C GLU A 62 -12.60 -1.90 15.34
N TRP A 63 -12.15 -2.40 14.19
CA TRP A 63 -12.48 -1.87 12.86
C TRP A 63 -13.96 -1.54 12.68
N LYS A 64 -14.84 -2.32 13.33
CA LYS A 64 -16.30 -2.20 13.29
C LYS A 64 -16.82 -0.82 13.67
N THR A 65 -16.14 -0.07 14.54
CA THR A 65 -16.63 1.24 15.00
C THR A 65 -16.52 2.34 13.94
N ILE A 66 -15.78 2.09 12.86
CA ILE A 66 -15.57 3.07 11.77
C ILE A 66 -16.77 3.04 10.79
N GLY A 67 -17.55 1.95 10.79
CA GLY A 67 -18.69 1.75 9.92
C GLY A 67 -18.33 1.77 8.43
N ILE A 68 -17.15 1.23 8.10
CA ILE A 68 -16.69 0.93 6.74
C ILE A 68 -16.60 -0.59 6.64
N GLU A 69 -17.42 -1.18 5.77
CA GLU A 69 -17.49 -2.62 5.56
C GLU A 69 -16.37 -3.10 4.63
N ASP A 70 -16.18 -2.43 3.48
CA ASP A 70 -15.12 -2.72 2.52
C ASP A 70 -14.18 -1.51 2.31
N PRO A 71 -12.99 -1.47 2.93
CA PRO A 71 -12.00 -0.40 2.74
C PRO A 71 -11.31 -0.48 1.38
N TYR A 72 -11.40 0.56 0.57
CA TYR A 72 -10.62 0.68 -0.67
C TYR A 72 -9.19 1.13 -0.42
N TRP A 73 -8.98 1.98 0.58
CA TRP A 73 -7.64 2.44 0.96
C TRP A 73 -7.60 2.82 2.44
N VAL A 74 -6.39 2.73 3.00
CA VAL A 74 -6.04 3.20 4.34
C VAL A 74 -4.75 3.98 4.25
N ALA A 75 -4.64 5.09 4.99
CA ALA A 75 -3.39 5.81 5.18
C ALA A 75 -3.17 6.08 6.66
N PHE A 76 -2.02 5.66 7.20
CA PHE A 76 -1.70 5.88 8.61
C PHE A 76 -1.21 7.32 8.81
N LYS A 77 -1.88 8.05 9.70
CA LYS A 77 -1.40 9.35 10.16
C LYS A 77 -0.16 9.13 11.01
N HIS A 78 0.81 10.04 10.93
CA HIS A 78 2.00 9.98 11.77
C HIS A 78 1.59 9.95 13.25
N ASP A 79 1.83 8.82 13.92
CA ASP A 79 1.55 8.51 15.34
C ASP A 79 0.12 8.69 15.86
N THR A 80 -0.82 9.09 15.01
CA THR A 80 -2.05 9.75 15.48
C THR A 80 -3.35 9.17 14.96
N GLY A 81 -3.34 8.08 14.22
CA GLY A 81 -4.55 7.38 13.77
C GLY A 81 -4.49 7.00 12.31
N VAL A 82 -5.66 6.91 11.66
CA VAL A 82 -5.77 6.53 10.25
C VAL A 82 -6.75 7.42 9.49
N PHE A 83 -6.52 7.55 8.19
CA PHE A 83 -7.55 7.88 7.20
C PHE A 83 -7.97 6.60 6.50
N MET A 84 -9.24 6.52 6.12
CA MET A 84 -9.80 5.38 5.43
C MET A 84 -10.92 5.84 4.50
N GLY A 85 -10.97 5.24 3.32
CA GLY A 85 -12.10 5.33 2.42
C GLY A 85 -12.55 3.94 2.03
N GLY A 86 -13.86 3.72 2.03
CA GLY A 86 -14.46 2.45 1.64
C GLY A 86 -15.94 2.62 1.27
N CYS A 87 -16.70 1.54 1.35
CA CYS A 87 -18.16 1.61 1.40
C CYS A 87 -18.72 1.18 2.76
N ASN A 88 -19.89 1.72 3.11
CA ASN A 88 -20.71 1.24 4.23
C ASN A 88 -21.58 0.05 3.81
N ASP A 89 -22.38 -0.45 4.75
CA ASP A 89 -23.32 -1.57 4.57
C ASP A 89 -24.39 -1.29 3.50
N ASP A 90 -24.67 -0.01 3.20
CA ASP A 90 -25.59 0.42 2.14
C ASP A 90 -24.93 0.50 0.75
N GLY A 91 -23.62 0.24 0.67
CA GLY A 91 -22.82 0.36 -0.55
C GLY A 91 -22.46 1.80 -0.94
N GLU A 92 -22.77 2.79 -0.11
CA GLU A 92 -22.42 4.18 -0.31
C GLU A 92 -20.94 4.43 0.03
N GLY A 93 -20.31 5.34 -0.71
CA GLY A 93 -18.94 5.77 -0.44
C GLY A 93 -18.86 6.44 0.93
N LYS A 94 -17.89 6.02 1.74
CA LYS A 94 -17.69 6.58 3.08
C LYS A 94 -16.24 6.87 3.35
N LEU A 95 -16.00 8.03 3.93
CA LEU A 95 -14.72 8.44 4.45
C LEU A 95 -14.76 8.40 5.98
N SER A 96 -13.65 8.01 6.57
CA SER A 96 -13.46 8.10 8.01
C SER A 96 -12.02 8.47 8.30
N HIS A 97 -11.85 9.26 9.35
CA HIS A 97 -10.54 9.50 9.91
C HIS A 97 -10.61 9.43 11.42
N THR A 98 -9.62 8.80 12.03
CA THR A 98 -9.58 8.63 13.49
C THR A 98 -8.41 9.40 14.07
N TRP A 99 -8.53 9.75 15.34
CA TRP A 99 -7.41 10.21 16.15
C TRP A 99 -7.09 9.13 17.20
N ASN A 100 -5.82 8.99 17.55
CA ASN A 100 -5.42 8.22 18.72
C ASN A 100 -5.74 9.06 19.95
N ASP A 101 -6.97 8.92 20.46
CA ASP A 101 -7.37 9.56 21.71
C ASP A 101 -6.41 9.16 22.83
N GLY A 102 -5.82 10.14 23.50
CA GLY A 102 -4.79 9.91 24.53
C GLY A 102 -3.35 9.79 24.01
N HIS A 103 -3.07 10.04 22.73
CA HIS A 103 -1.70 10.14 22.24
C HIS A 103 -0.95 11.28 22.95
N MET A 104 0.08 10.93 23.73
CA MET A 104 0.93 11.90 24.41
C MET A 104 2.04 12.38 23.48
N VAL A 105 2.00 13.67 23.16
CA VAL A 105 3.02 14.34 22.35
C VAL A 105 4.11 14.85 23.28
N ARG A 106 5.38 14.62 22.93
CA ARG A 106 6.50 15.20 23.68
C ARG A 106 6.43 16.72 23.58
N ALA A 107 6.77 17.43 24.66
CA ALA A 107 6.67 18.88 24.69
C ALA A 107 7.41 19.58 23.52
N GLY A 108 8.55 19.06 23.09
CA GLY A 108 9.32 19.60 21.95
C GLY A 108 8.73 19.31 20.57
N ASP A 109 7.75 18.41 20.47
CA ASP A 109 7.10 17.99 19.22
C ASP A 109 5.66 18.53 19.10
N VAL A 110 5.23 19.40 20.03
CA VAL A 110 3.85 19.92 20.06
C VAL A 110 3.54 20.75 18.82
N ASP A 111 4.44 21.64 18.40
CA ASP A 111 4.20 22.51 17.24
C ASP A 111 4.09 21.71 15.94
N SER A 112 4.99 20.74 15.72
CA SER A 112 4.96 19.87 14.54
C SER A 112 3.74 18.96 14.52
N PHE A 113 3.27 18.52 15.70
CA PHE A 113 2.02 17.79 15.84
C PHE A 113 0.80 18.66 15.49
N VAL A 114 0.74 19.90 15.99
CA VAL A 114 -0.37 20.83 15.70
C VAL A 114 -0.41 21.15 14.20
N GLU A 115 0.75 21.44 13.60
CA GLU A 115 0.87 21.66 12.15
C GLU A 115 0.37 20.45 11.36
N SER A 116 0.84 19.25 11.70
CA SER A 116 0.41 18.00 11.04
C SER A 116 -1.10 17.77 11.20
N ARG A 117 -1.66 18.06 12.38
CA ARG A 117 -3.10 17.90 12.64
C ARG A 117 -3.94 18.82 11.76
N ASP A 118 -3.52 20.08 11.62
CA ASP A 118 -4.21 21.05 10.78
C ASP A 118 -4.08 20.70 9.30
N ALA A 119 -2.92 20.21 8.87
CA ALA A 119 -2.71 19.69 7.52
C ALA A 119 -3.62 18.48 7.22
N TYR A 120 -3.74 17.55 8.17
CA TYR A 120 -4.63 16.39 8.07
C TYR A 120 -6.12 16.75 8.06
N ARG A 121 -6.53 17.82 8.75
CA ARG A 121 -7.90 18.34 8.63
C ARG A 121 -8.17 18.86 7.22
N LYS A 122 -7.26 19.68 6.69
CA LYS A 122 -7.35 20.19 5.31
C LYS A 122 -7.40 19.05 4.28
N LEU A 123 -6.60 18.00 4.49
CA LEU A 123 -6.64 16.80 3.66
C LEU A 123 -8.02 16.12 3.71
N TYR A 124 -8.58 15.90 4.90
CA TYR A 124 -9.91 15.29 5.05
C TYR A 124 -10.98 16.09 4.30
N ASP A 125 -11.06 17.39 4.56
CA ASP A 125 -12.06 18.28 3.97
C ASP A 125 -11.94 18.28 2.43
N TRP A 126 -10.70 18.28 1.92
CA TRP A 126 -10.42 18.22 0.48
C TRP A 126 -10.91 16.93 -0.19
N ILE A 127 -10.79 15.77 0.49
CA ILE A 127 -11.27 14.47 -0.03
C ILE A 127 -12.79 14.42 0.06
N ASP A 128 -13.37 14.81 1.19
CA ASP A 128 -14.82 14.76 1.45
C ASP A 128 -15.60 15.60 0.43
N GLU A 129 -15.13 16.82 0.15
CA GLU A 129 -15.70 17.71 -0.85
C GLU A 129 -15.74 17.09 -2.26
N ARG A 130 -14.75 16.27 -2.61
CA ARG A 130 -14.61 15.68 -3.96
C ARG A 130 -15.44 14.41 -4.10
N VAL A 131 -15.44 13.59 -3.06
CA VAL A 131 -16.07 12.28 -3.05
C VAL A 131 -17.59 12.40 -2.89
N LYS A 132 -18.10 13.22 -1.96
CA LYS A 132 -19.56 13.41 -1.73
C LYS A 132 -20.38 12.10 -1.68
N SER A 133 -19.89 11.11 -0.94
CA SER A 133 -20.46 9.75 -0.84
C SER A 133 -20.47 8.89 -2.12
N ASP A 134 -19.83 9.32 -3.20
CA ASP A 134 -19.69 8.53 -4.43
C ASP A 134 -18.62 7.44 -4.27
N VAL A 135 -19.05 6.19 -4.27
CA VAL A 135 -18.18 5.01 -4.08
C VAL A 135 -17.09 4.89 -5.14
N GLU A 136 -17.36 5.27 -6.39
CA GLU A 136 -16.36 5.19 -7.45
C GLU A 136 -15.30 6.27 -7.28
N LYS A 137 -15.67 7.44 -6.76
CA LYS A 137 -14.69 8.48 -6.38
C LYS A 137 -13.89 8.09 -5.16
N VAL A 138 -14.47 7.43 -4.15
CA VAL A 138 -13.69 6.91 -3.01
C VAL A 138 -12.60 5.96 -3.51
N ARG A 139 -12.94 5.06 -4.45
CA ARG A 139 -12.00 4.09 -5.04
C ARG A 139 -10.86 4.75 -5.80
N ASP A 140 -11.09 5.92 -6.37
CA ASP A 140 -10.09 6.68 -7.11
C ASP A 140 -9.20 7.58 -6.23
N VAL A 141 -9.39 7.54 -4.90
CA VAL A 141 -8.49 8.26 -3.99
C VAL A 141 -7.19 7.47 -3.78
N SER A 142 -6.07 8.16 -3.88
CA SER A 142 -4.73 7.65 -3.56
C SER A 142 -4.07 8.58 -2.54
N ILE A 143 -3.59 8.04 -1.42
CA ILE A 143 -2.97 8.82 -0.35
C ILE A 143 -1.67 8.16 0.08
N SER A 144 -0.64 8.99 0.25
CA SER A 144 0.65 8.61 0.80
C SER A 144 1.02 9.59 1.90
N ILE A 145 1.30 9.06 3.09
CA ILE A 145 1.71 9.85 4.25
C ILE A 145 3.11 9.41 4.62
N GLY A 146 4.04 10.36 4.66
CA GLY A 146 5.41 10.12 5.04
C GLY A 146 5.75 10.70 6.42
N PRO A 147 7.05 10.75 6.75
CA PRO A 147 7.53 11.26 8.03
C PRO A 147 7.14 12.72 8.26
N LYS A 148 6.94 13.10 9.53
CA LYS A 148 6.64 14.49 9.95
C LYS A 148 5.37 15.07 9.33
N GLY A 149 4.39 14.22 9.03
CA GLY A 149 3.09 14.66 8.55
C GLY A 149 3.05 15.09 7.07
N ASN A 150 4.14 14.95 6.32
CA ASN A 150 4.09 15.24 4.89
C ASN A 150 3.19 14.23 4.16
N TYR A 151 2.51 14.70 3.11
CA TYR A 151 1.63 13.84 2.34
C TYR A 151 1.50 14.29 0.88
N PHE A 152 1.13 13.31 0.07
CA PHE A 152 0.58 13.47 -1.26
C PHE A 152 -0.77 12.76 -1.31
N ALA A 153 -1.80 13.40 -1.85
CA ALA A 153 -3.08 12.77 -2.10
C ALA A 153 -3.64 13.17 -3.47
N ARG A 154 -4.32 12.24 -4.13
CA ARG A 154 -4.95 12.39 -5.43
C ARG A 154 -6.40 11.90 -5.38
N CYS A 155 -7.28 12.55 -6.13
CA CYS A 155 -8.65 12.14 -6.41
C CYS A 155 -8.99 12.64 -7.83
N GLY A 156 -9.22 11.73 -8.77
CA GLY A 156 -9.29 12.06 -10.20
C GLY A 156 -7.98 12.65 -10.70
N ASP A 157 -8.11 13.71 -11.50
CA ASP A 157 -6.99 14.48 -12.05
C ASP A 157 -6.44 15.54 -11.07
N SER A 158 -7.08 15.68 -9.90
CA SER A 158 -6.69 16.67 -8.89
C SER A 158 -5.84 16.05 -7.79
N HIS A 159 -4.89 16.82 -7.27
CA HIS A 159 -4.05 16.39 -6.16
C HIS A 159 -3.82 17.53 -5.16
N ILE A 160 -3.51 17.16 -3.92
CA ILE A 160 -3.11 18.06 -2.84
C ILE A 160 -1.83 17.53 -2.19
N THR A 161 -0.96 18.44 -1.77
CA THR A 161 0.33 18.09 -1.15
C THR A 161 0.58 18.92 0.09
N HIS A 162 1.39 18.40 1.00
CA HIS A 162 1.86 19.12 2.18
C HIS A 162 3.29 18.72 2.51
N ALA A 163 4.17 19.71 2.70
CA ALA A 163 5.55 19.55 3.16
C ALA A 163 6.39 18.48 2.41
N LEU A 164 6.15 18.31 1.10
CA LEU A 164 6.91 17.35 0.28
C LEU A 164 8.39 17.77 0.14
N PRO A 165 9.32 16.81 -0.04
CA PRO A 165 10.70 17.12 -0.42
C PRO A 165 10.78 18.04 -1.66
N LYS A 166 11.69 19.02 -1.67
CA LYS A 166 11.76 20.07 -2.71
C LYS A 166 12.00 19.50 -4.11
N ASP A 167 12.87 18.50 -4.20
CA ASP A 167 13.17 17.68 -5.36
C ASP A 167 11.94 16.92 -5.87
N LEU A 168 11.12 16.33 -4.98
CA LEU A 168 9.85 15.72 -5.37
C LEU A 168 8.86 16.77 -5.90
N GLN A 169 8.76 17.94 -5.25
CA GLN A 169 7.89 19.03 -5.73
C GLN A 169 8.33 19.53 -7.11
N ALA A 170 9.64 19.63 -7.35
CA ALA A 170 10.18 20.00 -8.65
C ALA A 170 9.85 18.93 -9.69
N ALA A 171 10.08 17.65 -9.37
CA ALA A 171 9.73 16.54 -10.24
C ALA A 171 8.26 16.58 -10.63
N ILE A 172 7.33 16.74 -9.67
CA ILE A 172 5.88 16.84 -9.96
C ILE A 172 5.57 17.94 -10.99
N LYS A 173 6.26 19.09 -10.92
CA LYS A 173 6.06 20.24 -11.81
C LYS A 173 6.75 20.12 -13.17
N GLU A 174 7.77 19.28 -13.30
CA GLU A 174 8.63 19.19 -14.49
C GLU A 174 7.96 18.49 -15.68
N SER A 175 6.95 17.66 -15.45
CA SER A 175 6.30 16.87 -16.48
C SER A 175 4.80 17.17 -16.55
N ASP A 176 4.29 17.23 -17.77
CA ASP A 176 2.87 17.43 -18.06
C ASP A 176 2.00 16.22 -17.68
N SER A 177 2.61 15.03 -17.52
CA SER A 177 1.86 13.83 -17.12
C SER A 177 1.50 13.88 -15.64
N PRO A 178 0.20 13.76 -15.29
CA PRO A 178 -0.25 13.93 -13.92
C PRO A 178 0.32 12.85 -12.98
N PRO A 179 0.63 13.21 -11.72
CA PRO A 179 1.09 12.26 -10.72
C PRO A 179 -0.07 11.32 -10.32
N VAL A 180 0.14 10.01 -10.40
CA VAL A 180 -0.88 8.99 -10.08
C VAL A 180 -0.71 8.47 -8.67
N SER A 181 0.54 8.21 -8.29
CA SER A 181 0.88 7.69 -6.98
C SER A 181 2.26 8.18 -6.57
N VAL A 182 2.42 8.43 -5.28
CA VAL A 182 3.69 8.79 -4.67
C VAL A 182 3.91 7.85 -3.49
N ALA A 183 5.10 7.25 -3.38
CA ALA A 183 5.52 6.54 -2.19
C ALA A 183 6.45 7.44 -1.39
N LEU A 184 6.11 7.77 -0.14
CA LEU A 184 6.93 8.61 0.74
C LEU A 184 7.63 7.74 1.78
N GLY A 185 8.95 7.86 1.87
CA GLY A 185 9.80 7.07 2.76
C GLY A 185 10.60 7.89 3.76
N ILE A 186 11.44 7.19 4.54
CA ILE A 186 12.31 7.79 5.56
C ILE A 186 13.34 8.70 4.90
N LYS A 187 13.84 9.69 5.65
CA LYS A 187 14.87 10.64 5.21
C LYS A 187 14.44 11.46 3.99
N GLY A 188 13.14 11.52 3.71
CA GLY A 188 12.55 12.17 2.55
C GLY A 188 12.81 11.44 1.24
N ALA A 189 13.06 10.13 1.30
CA ALA A 189 13.07 9.29 0.11
C ALA A 189 11.68 9.25 -0.53
N TRP A 190 11.61 9.11 -1.84
CA TRP A 190 10.34 9.08 -2.56
C TRP A 190 10.40 8.30 -3.88
N ILE A 191 9.24 7.83 -4.32
CA ILE A 191 8.99 7.32 -5.69
C ILE A 191 7.76 8.05 -6.22
N LEU A 192 7.82 8.54 -7.45
CA LEU A 192 6.73 9.19 -8.16
C LEU A 192 6.35 8.34 -9.39
N LEU A 193 5.09 7.94 -9.46
CA LEU A 193 4.49 7.23 -10.60
C LEU A 193 3.52 8.15 -11.34
N ARG A 194 3.57 8.16 -12.67
CA ARG A 194 2.77 9.04 -13.53
C ARG A 194 1.78 8.28 -14.41
N ALA A 195 0.83 9.01 -14.98
CA ALA A 195 -0.24 8.44 -15.80
C ALA A 195 0.27 7.87 -17.13
N ASP A 196 1.31 8.46 -17.70
CA ASP A 196 2.01 7.94 -18.88
C ASP A 196 2.81 6.64 -18.59
N GLY A 197 2.93 6.26 -17.31
CA GLY A 197 3.68 5.11 -16.86
C GLY A 197 5.15 5.34 -16.59
N THR A 198 5.63 6.57 -16.81
CA THR A 198 6.96 6.97 -16.37
C THR A 198 7.03 7.02 -14.85
N ARG A 199 8.25 6.93 -14.35
CA ARG A 199 8.53 6.94 -12.92
C ARG A 199 9.85 7.64 -12.66
N THR A 200 9.90 8.39 -11.57
CA THR A 200 11.11 9.03 -11.06
C THR A 200 11.22 8.75 -9.56
N TRP A 201 12.43 8.71 -9.02
CA TRP A 201 12.64 8.35 -7.62
C TRP A 201 13.95 8.92 -7.08
N ASP A 202 13.96 9.21 -5.78
CA ASP A 202 15.18 9.44 -5.00
C ASP A 202 15.04 8.66 -3.69
N LEU A 203 15.80 7.57 -3.54
CA LEU A 203 15.72 6.70 -2.37
C LEU A 203 16.64 7.15 -1.23
N ARG A 204 17.49 8.17 -1.43
CA ARG A 204 18.41 8.73 -0.41
C ARG A 204 19.19 7.70 0.40
N HIS A 205 19.57 6.60 -0.25
CA HIS A 205 20.22 5.44 0.37
C HIS A 205 19.45 4.79 1.54
N ALA A 206 18.17 5.13 1.74
CA ALA A 206 17.33 4.57 2.80
C ALA A 206 16.77 3.18 2.46
N TYR A 207 16.75 2.83 1.18
CA TYR A 207 16.23 1.55 0.65
C TYR A 207 17.27 0.86 -0.26
N PRO A 208 18.42 0.43 0.29
CA PRO A 208 19.50 -0.16 -0.50
C PRO A 208 19.09 -1.44 -1.23
N SER A 209 18.26 -2.30 -0.63
CA SER A 209 17.80 -3.53 -1.30
C SER A 209 16.95 -3.17 -2.51
N LEU A 210 16.04 -2.19 -2.40
CA LEU A 210 15.23 -1.71 -3.52
C LEU A 210 16.11 -1.08 -4.61
N ALA A 211 17.06 -0.23 -4.24
CA ALA A 211 17.98 0.42 -5.17
C ALA A 211 18.84 -0.59 -5.96
N SER A 212 19.15 -1.75 -5.35
CA SER A 212 19.89 -2.83 -6.01
C SER A 212 19.06 -3.65 -7.00
N THR A 213 17.72 -3.49 -7.00
CA THR A 213 16.84 -4.21 -7.91
C THR A 213 16.66 -3.49 -9.24
N TYR A 214 16.24 -4.25 -10.26
CA TYR A 214 15.87 -3.70 -11.57
C TYR A 214 14.43 -3.19 -11.64
N HIS A 215 13.67 -3.21 -10.53
CA HIS A 215 12.24 -2.87 -10.52
C HIS A 215 11.99 -1.41 -10.89
N LEU A 216 12.85 -0.50 -10.46
CA LEU A 216 12.71 0.92 -10.77
C LEU A 216 13.43 1.31 -12.07
N THR A 217 14.43 0.56 -12.53
CA THR A 217 15.25 0.95 -13.69
C THR A 217 14.84 0.31 -15.02
N LYS A 218 14.22 -0.88 -15.00
CA LYS A 218 13.90 -1.63 -16.24
C LYS A 218 12.51 -1.30 -16.77
N ASP A 219 12.40 -0.81 -18.00
CA ASP A 219 11.11 -0.40 -18.58
C ASP A 219 10.13 -1.56 -18.77
N THR A 220 10.63 -2.80 -18.94
CA THR A 220 9.77 -3.99 -19.12
C THR A 220 8.92 -4.31 -17.91
N ASN A 221 9.25 -3.77 -16.73
CA ASN A 221 8.57 -4.04 -15.47
C ASN A 221 7.94 -2.76 -14.92
N LYS A 222 7.06 -2.15 -15.72
CA LYS A 222 6.35 -0.92 -15.35
C LYS A 222 5.69 -1.07 -13.97
N VAL A 223 6.13 -0.26 -13.01
CA VAL A 223 5.59 -0.25 -11.65
C VAL A 223 4.28 0.55 -11.65
N VAL A 224 3.20 -0.05 -11.16
CA VAL A 224 1.87 0.57 -11.09
C VAL A 224 1.47 0.95 -9.66
N PHE A 225 2.12 0.34 -8.67
CA PHE A 225 1.93 0.67 -7.26
C PHE A 225 3.25 0.60 -6.51
N ALA A 226 3.47 1.55 -5.60
CA ALA A 226 4.62 1.59 -4.73
C ALA A 226 4.24 2.12 -3.33
N ALA A 227 4.79 1.49 -2.30
CA ALA A 227 4.75 1.96 -0.92
C ALA A 227 6.14 1.81 -0.31
N LEU A 228 6.62 2.87 0.34
CA LEU A 228 7.85 2.88 1.14
C LEU A 228 7.44 2.95 2.60
N ASP A 229 8.11 2.22 3.48
CA ASP A 229 7.85 2.30 4.91
C ASP A 229 8.48 3.59 5.47
N PRO A 230 7.71 4.55 6.00
CA PRO A 230 8.24 5.81 6.52
C PRO A 230 8.82 5.67 7.95
N TYR A 231 8.78 4.47 8.54
CA TYR A 231 9.22 4.16 9.90
C TYR A 231 10.41 3.19 9.95
N VAL A 232 10.48 2.21 9.04
CA VAL A 232 11.56 1.20 9.02
C VAL A 232 12.42 1.27 7.75
N LEU A 233 13.75 1.30 7.93
CA LEU A 233 14.70 1.33 6.82
C LEU A 233 14.55 0.08 5.95
N ASP A 234 14.74 0.27 4.65
CA ASP A 234 14.77 -0.80 3.65
C ASP A 234 13.49 -1.65 3.55
N GLN A 235 12.36 -1.17 4.08
CA GLN A 235 11.05 -1.82 3.90
C GLN A 235 10.21 -1.14 2.82
N TYR A 236 9.66 -1.93 1.90
CA TYR A 236 8.88 -1.44 0.78
C TYR A 236 7.95 -2.51 0.23
N PHE A 237 6.97 -2.08 -0.56
CA PHE A 237 6.08 -2.94 -1.31
C PHE A 237 5.83 -2.34 -2.70
N LEU A 238 6.11 -3.10 -3.76
CA LEU A 238 5.93 -2.72 -5.15
C LEU A 238 5.04 -3.72 -5.88
N VAL A 239 4.28 -3.23 -6.85
CA VAL A 239 3.54 -4.05 -7.82
C VAL A 239 3.80 -3.55 -9.23
N ASN A 240 4.11 -4.46 -10.14
CA ASN A 240 4.23 -4.15 -11.55
C ASN A 240 2.90 -4.33 -12.30
N GLU A 241 2.82 -3.81 -13.51
CA GLU A 241 1.63 -3.85 -14.37
C GLU A 241 1.15 -5.28 -14.66
N GLN A 242 2.07 -6.24 -14.70
CA GLN A 242 1.75 -7.66 -14.89
C GLN A 242 1.14 -8.30 -13.63
N GLY A 243 1.12 -7.61 -12.48
CA GLY A 243 0.64 -8.16 -11.20
C GLY A 243 1.71 -8.83 -10.35
N GLY A 244 2.98 -8.79 -10.77
CA GLY A 244 4.10 -9.27 -9.98
C GLY A 244 4.39 -8.34 -8.81
N CYS A 245 4.50 -8.89 -7.62
CA CYS A 245 4.82 -8.15 -6.41
C CYS A 245 6.31 -8.29 -6.05
N SER A 246 6.88 -7.24 -5.48
CA SER A 246 8.23 -7.23 -4.92
C SER A 246 8.23 -6.42 -3.64
N TYR A 247 8.68 -7.01 -2.54
CA TYR A 247 8.60 -6.37 -1.24
C TYR A 247 9.74 -6.83 -0.34
N ASN A 248 10.12 -5.95 0.59
CA ASN A 248 11.00 -6.28 1.70
C ASN A 248 10.25 -5.92 2.97
N HIS A 249 9.95 -6.93 3.79
CA HIS A 249 9.24 -6.77 5.05
C HIS A 249 10.00 -7.52 6.14
N ASN A 250 11.14 -6.96 6.54
CA ASN A 250 11.93 -7.44 7.68
C ASN A 250 11.31 -6.98 9.01
N SER A 251 10.02 -7.25 9.23
CA SER A 251 9.40 -6.96 10.53
C SER A 251 9.87 -7.98 11.57
N LEU A 252 9.88 -7.56 12.85
CA LEU A 252 10.18 -8.43 13.99
C LEU A 252 9.09 -9.50 14.21
N ASP A 253 7.94 -9.34 13.56
CA ASP A 253 6.80 -10.24 13.66
C ASP A 253 6.79 -11.20 12.45
N ALA A 254 7.31 -12.41 12.68
CA ALA A 254 7.35 -13.47 11.67
C ALA A 254 5.94 -13.83 11.14
N ASP A 255 4.89 -13.65 11.95
CA ASP A 255 3.52 -13.97 11.55
C ASP A 255 2.99 -12.93 10.57
N ALA A 256 3.26 -11.63 10.80
CA ALA A 256 2.92 -10.57 9.87
C ALA A 256 3.54 -10.78 8.48
N GLY A 257 4.83 -11.13 8.42
CA GLY A 257 5.51 -11.44 7.17
C GLY A 257 4.90 -12.64 6.44
N LYS A 258 4.50 -13.68 7.18
CA LYS A 258 3.81 -14.84 6.62
C LYS A 258 2.45 -14.48 6.01
N VAL A 259 1.66 -13.64 6.68
CA VAL A 259 0.35 -13.22 6.19
C VAL A 259 0.48 -12.39 4.90
N ILE A 260 1.37 -11.38 4.88
CA ILE A 260 1.62 -10.57 3.68
C ILE A 260 2.07 -11.46 2.52
N HIS A 261 2.93 -12.44 2.82
CA HIS A 261 3.38 -13.40 1.83
C HIS A 261 2.22 -14.23 1.26
N GLU A 262 1.40 -14.85 2.11
CA GLU A 262 0.25 -15.64 1.67
C GLU A 262 -0.76 -14.82 0.84
N MET A 263 -0.99 -13.56 1.22
CA MET A 263 -1.85 -12.65 0.46
C MET A 263 -1.24 -12.33 -0.92
N THR A 264 0.06 -12.05 -0.97
CA THR A 264 0.79 -11.75 -2.21
C THR A 264 0.77 -12.94 -3.16
N ASP A 265 1.04 -14.12 -2.64
CA ASP A 265 0.98 -15.39 -3.35
C ASP A 265 -0.40 -15.66 -3.93
N THR A 266 -1.45 -15.43 -3.14
CA THR A 266 -2.84 -15.58 -3.58
C THR A 266 -3.17 -14.62 -4.71
N TYR A 267 -2.78 -13.35 -4.57
CA TYR A 267 -3.00 -12.32 -5.57
C TYR A 267 -2.26 -12.62 -6.88
N MET A 268 -0.98 -12.99 -6.81
CA MET A 268 -0.20 -13.34 -7.98
C MET A 268 -0.76 -14.59 -8.69
N ARG A 269 -1.24 -15.61 -7.97
CA ARG A 269 -1.96 -16.74 -8.61
C ARG A 269 -3.24 -16.30 -9.31
N MET A 270 -4.01 -15.40 -8.69
CA MET A 270 -5.21 -14.83 -9.30
C MET A 270 -4.87 -14.09 -10.61
N ARG A 271 -3.85 -13.23 -10.60
CA ARG A 271 -3.36 -12.53 -11.80
C ARG A 271 -2.85 -13.50 -12.87
N ALA A 272 -2.08 -14.52 -12.47
CA ALA A 272 -1.56 -15.54 -13.40
C ALA A 272 -2.70 -16.23 -14.15
N ARG A 273 -3.78 -16.58 -13.44
CA ARG A 273 -4.98 -17.19 -14.03
C ARG A 273 -5.74 -16.22 -14.91
N ARG A 274 -5.94 -14.98 -14.45
CA ARG A 274 -6.71 -13.96 -15.17
C ARG A 274 -6.05 -13.56 -16.49
N ASP A 275 -4.73 -13.35 -16.45
CA ASP A 275 -4.00 -12.72 -17.54
C ASP A 275 -3.15 -13.71 -18.35
N GLY A 276 -3.10 -15.00 -17.94
CA GLY A 276 -2.23 -16.01 -18.54
C GLY A 276 -0.73 -15.77 -18.27
N THR A 277 -0.40 -15.00 -17.24
CA THR A 277 0.97 -14.60 -16.90
C THR A 277 1.68 -15.64 -16.05
N THR A 278 3.01 -15.61 -16.06
CA THR A 278 3.84 -16.38 -15.12
C THR A 278 4.69 -15.41 -14.32
N PHE A 279 4.89 -15.73 -13.05
CA PHE A 279 5.70 -14.92 -12.17
C PHE A 279 6.81 -15.75 -11.56
N THR A 280 7.95 -15.12 -11.37
CA THR A 280 9.02 -15.66 -10.55
C THR A 280 9.33 -14.65 -9.47
N HIS A 281 9.04 -15.00 -8.23
CA HIS A 281 9.21 -14.11 -7.08
C HIS A 281 10.16 -14.77 -6.07
N SER A 282 11.18 -14.02 -5.67
CA SER A 282 12.11 -14.44 -4.64
C SER A 282 11.76 -13.76 -3.33
N MET A 283 11.57 -14.54 -2.26
CA MET A 283 11.32 -14.04 -0.91
C MET A 283 12.42 -14.50 0.04
N ALA A 284 12.66 -13.77 1.12
CA ALA A 284 13.40 -14.30 2.26
C ALA A 284 12.42 -14.70 3.37
N LEU A 285 12.31 -15.99 3.70
CA LEU A 285 11.53 -16.48 4.83
C LEU A 285 12.48 -17.02 5.90
N ASN A 286 12.48 -16.43 7.10
CA ASN A 286 13.40 -16.77 8.19
C ASN A 286 14.89 -16.72 7.77
N GLY A 287 15.26 -15.70 6.98
CA GLY A 287 16.64 -15.51 6.50
C GLY A 287 17.06 -16.44 5.35
N ALA A 288 16.19 -17.35 4.87
CA ALA A 288 16.45 -18.19 3.71
C ALA A 288 15.75 -17.61 2.47
N SER A 289 16.54 -17.27 1.43
CA SER A 289 15.99 -16.89 0.13
C SER A 289 15.33 -18.09 -0.55
N ARG A 290 14.11 -17.90 -1.05
CA ARG A 290 13.28 -18.89 -1.74
C ARG A 290 12.71 -18.26 -3.00
N GLN A 291 12.82 -18.96 -4.12
CA GLN A 291 12.23 -18.55 -5.39
C GLN A 291 10.98 -19.38 -5.63
N ILE A 292 9.84 -18.73 -5.80
CA ILE A 292 8.56 -19.34 -6.19
C ILE A 292 8.30 -19.02 -7.66
N HIS A 293 7.92 -20.04 -8.41
CA HIS A 293 7.42 -19.91 -9.76
C HIS A 293 5.90 -20.10 -9.76
N ILE A 294 5.15 -19.05 -10.10
CA ILE A 294 3.70 -19.04 -10.16
C ILE A 294 3.29 -19.06 -11.62
N THR A 295 2.49 -20.05 -12.00
CA THR A 295 1.91 -20.21 -13.34
C THR A 295 0.38 -20.14 -13.27
N PRO A 296 -0.31 -20.02 -14.41
CA PRO A 296 -1.78 -20.05 -14.44
C PRO A 296 -2.37 -21.35 -13.86
N THR A 297 -1.61 -22.45 -13.90
CA THR A 297 -2.03 -23.76 -13.40
C THR A 297 -1.59 -24.05 -11.96
N SER A 298 -0.76 -23.20 -11.35
CA SER A 298 -0.32 -23.41 -9.96
C SER A 298 -1.51 -23.47 -9.01
N ASN A 299 -1.58 -24.53 -8.22
CA ASN A 299 -2.56 -24.65 -7.14
C ASN A 299 -1.97 -24.12 -5.80
N ALA A 300 -2.84 -23.79 -4.85
CA ALA A 300 -2.39 -23.26 -3.56
C ALA A 300 -1.69 -24.31 -2.68
N GLN A 301 -1.99 -25.59 -2.90
CA GLN A 301 -1.44 -26.70 -2.10
C GLN A 301 0.00 -27.07 -2.50
N GLU A 302 0.35 -26.99 -3.78
CA GLU A 302 1.70 -27.23 -4.31
C GLU A 302 2.70 -26.32 -3.63
N THR A 303 2.35 -25.04 -3.46
CA THR A 303 3.25 -24.11 -2.78
C THR A 303 3.40 -24.43 -1.30
N LYS A 304 2.35 -24.92 -0.61
CA LYS A 304 2.48 -25.39 0.78
C LYS A 304 3.38 -26.62 0.87
N MET A 305 3.29 -27.54 -0.09
CA MET A 305 4.12 -28.75 -0.14
C MET A 305 5.58 -28.41 -0.46
N ASP A 306 5.84 -27.50 -1.40
CA ASP A 306 7.17 -26.98 -1.68
C ASP A 306 7.77 -26.25 -0.46
N VAL A 307 6.95 -25.49 0.26
CA VAL A 307 7.32 -24.84 1.53
C VAL A 307 7.70 -25.89 2.58
N TRP A 308 6.93 -26.99 2.68
CA TRP A 308 7.22 -28.08 3.60
C TRP A 308 8.51 -28.83 3.24
N ILE A 309 8.70 -29.17 1.96
CA ILE A 309 9.92 -29.83 1.44
C ILE A 309 11.14 -28.96 1.67
N ALA A 310 11.07 -27.66 1.36
CA ALA A 310 12.17 -26.73 1.60
C ALA A 310 12.53 -26.61 3.09
N THR A 311 11.52 -26.60 3.96
CA THR A 311 11.73 -26.55 5.42
C THR A 311 12.39 -27.82 5.96
N LEU A 312 12.01 -28.99 5.43
CA LEU A 312 12.69 -30.25 5.74
C LEU A 312 14.16 -30.24 5.29
N ARG A 313 14.46 -29.74 4.09
CA ARG A 313 15.84 -29.63 3.57
C ARG A 313 16.70 -28.70 4.43
N ALA A 314 16.18 -27.54 4.83
CA ALA A 314 16.89 -26.60 5.70
C ALA A 314 17.21 -27.21 7.07
N ARG A 315 16.26 -27.93 7.67
CA ARG A 315 16.47 -28.65 8.94
C ARG A 315 17.54 -29.75 8.82
N HIS A 316 17.54 -30.51 7.73
CA HIS A 316 18.57 -31.54 7.49
C HIS A 316 19.96 -30.94 7.26
N GLY A 317 20.07 -29.79 6.58
CA GLY A 317 21.34 -29.08 6.38
C GLY A 317 21.97 -28.55 7.68
N ILE A 318 21.16 -28.25 8.69
CA ILE A 318 21.64 -27.84 10.02
C ILE A 318 22.14 -29.06 10.82
N ALA A 319 21.47 -30.21 10.69
CA ALA A 319 21.86 -31.44 11.38
C ALA A 319 23.22 -31.98 10.89
N THR A 320 23.51 -31.89 9.60
CA THR A 320 24.81 -32.31 9.04
C THR A 320 25.97 -31.41 9.45
N ARG A 321 25.75 -30.11 9.69
CA ARG A 321 26.80 -29.21 10.21
C ARG A 321 27.13 -29.47 11.68
N LYS A 322 26.18 -29.90 12.51
CA LYS A 322 26.46 -30.23 13.92
C LYS A 322 27.35 -31.46 14.09
N ASN A 323 27.34 -32.41 13.14
CA ASN A 323 28.20 -33.59 13.18
C ASN A 323 29.62 -33.38 12.61
N ALA A 324 29.87 -32.25 11.94
CA ALA A 324 31.21 -31.92 11.43
C ALA A 324 32.10 -31.14 12.43
N GLY A 325 31.55 -30.70 13.56
CA GLY A 325 32.24 -29.88 14.56
C GLY A 325 32.83 -30.61 15.77
N PHE A 326 32.54 -31.91 15.96
CA PHE A 326 33.03 -32.66 17.11
C PHE A 326 34.35 -33.38 16.79
N ARG A 327 35.42 -32.61 16.63
CA ARG A 327 36.80 -33.14 16.64
C ARG A 327 37.62 -32.37 17.68
N ALA A 328 37.67 -32.96 18.86
CA ALA A 328 38.67 -32.85 19.93
C ALA A 328 39.31 -31.47 20.23
N ARG A 329 38.87 -30.85 21.33
CA ARG A 329 39.79 -30.16 22.25
C ARG A 329 39.52 -30.66 23.67
N GLY A 330 40.59 -31.10 24.31
CA GLY A 330 40.60 -31.66 25.65
C GLY A 330 40.41 -30.61 26.73
N ASP A 331 39.95 -31.15 27.86
CA ASP A 331 40.00 -30.70 29.26
C ASP A 331 40.42 -29.27 29.57
N ASP A 332 39.56 -28.56 30.32
CA ASP A 332 39.81 -28.23 31.72
C ASP A 332 38.56 -27.57 32.39
N GLY A 333 38.00 -28.24 33.40
CA GLY A 333 37.59 -27.68 34.70
C GLY A 333 36.48 -26.62 34.87
N ILE A 334 35.42 -27.07 35.58
CA ILE A 334 34.61 -26.38 36.65
C ILE A 334 33.52 -25.34 36.25
N PRO A 335 32.52 -25.02 37.12
CA PRO A 335 31.23 -25.71 37.27
C PRO A 335 29.98 -24.86 36.96
N LEU A 336 28.86 -25.59 36.96
CA LEU A 336 27.45 -25.21 36.79
C LEU A 336 26.94 -24.08 37.71
N GLY A 337 26.19 -23.14 37.10
CA GLY A 337 25.22 -22.27 37.77
C GLY A 337 23.96 -22.18 36.90
N GLY A 338 22.82 -22.61 37.45
CA GLY A 338 21.53 -22.71 36.76
C GLY A 338 20.63 -21.47 36.86
N LEU A 339 19.35 -21.69 36.52
CA LEU A 339 18.18 -20.79 36.45
C LEU A 339 18.02 -20.15 35.06
N GLY A 340 16.89 -20.22 34.36
CA GLY A 340 15.55 -20.74 34.62
C GLY A 340 14.69 -20.13 33.50
N ILE A 341 14.15 -20.95 32.59
CA ILE A 341 13.34 -20.48 31.47
C ILE A 341 11.89 -20.73 31.84
N SER A 342 11.12 -19.65 32.01
CA SER A 342 9.68 -19.71 32.24
C SER A 342 8.96 -19.87 30.91
N ASP A 343 8.14 -20.90 30.82
CA ASP A 343 7.19 -21.09 29.73
C ASP A 343 6.13 -19.98 29.74
N TYR A 344 6.10 -19.19 28.67
CA TYR A 344 4.99 -18.30 28.36
C TYR A 344 4.29 -18.84 27.12
N SER A 345 3.05 -19.31 27.32
CA SER A 345 2.14 -19.72 26.25
C SER A 345 1.07 -18.64 26.12
N PRO A 346 0.90 -18.00 24.94
CA PRO A 346 -0.29 -17.20 24.68
C PRO A 346 -1.28 -17.99 23.83
N ASP A 347 -2.43 -18.30 24.43
CA ASP A 347 -3.65 -18.63 23.71
C ASP A 347 -4.03 -17.42 22.82
N LEU A 348 -4.07 -17.64 21.51
CA LEU A 348 -4.52 -16.68 20.51
C LEU A 348 -5.75 -17.24 19.79
N LEU A 349 -6.91 -16.69 20.14
CA LEU A 349 -8.15 -16.83 19.40
C LEU A 349 -8.05 -16.06 18.08
N PHE A 350 -7.89 -16.79 16.98
CA PHE A 350 -8.07 -16.28 15.62
C PHE A 350 -9.57 -16.22 15.29
N ARG A 351 -10.05 -15.06 14.85
CA ARG A 351 -11.24 -14.97 14.00
C ARG A 351 -10.79 -14.65 12.59
N SER A 352 -10.70 -15.69 11.77
CA SER A 352 -10.79 -15.57 10.31
C SER A 352 -12.21 -15.09 9.97
N SER A 353 -12.35 -13.93 9.35
CA SER A 353 -13.53 -13.63 8.56
C SER A 353 -13.21 -14.04 7.14
N ASN A 354 -14.05 -14.92 6.59
CA ASN A 354 -14.10 -15.42 5.21
C ASN A 354 -13.50 -16.81 4.98
N ASP A 355 -14.20 -17.81 5.51
CA ASP A 355 -14.46 -19.04 4.77
C ASP A 355 -15.93 -18.99 4.28
N LEU A 356 -16.12 -18.45 3.09
CA LEU A 356 -17.27 -18.76 2.24
C LEU A 356 -16.70 -19.07 0.85
N GLU A 357 -16.14 -20.27 0.73
CA GLU A 357 -16.04 -20.93 -0.57
C GLU A 357 -17.45 -21.32 -1.04
N GLU A 358 -17.62 -21.29 -2.37
CA GLU A 358 -18.63 -22.04 -3.12
C GLU A 358 -20.12 -21.75 -2.84
N VAL A 359 -20.66 -20.72 -3.50
CA VAL A 359 -21.99 -20.84 -4.13
C VAL A 359 -21.84 -20.45 -5.59
N ASP A 360 -21.44 -21.46 -6.37
CA ASP A 360 -21.63 -21.50 -7.81
C ASP A 360 -23.12 -21.71 -8.13
N LEU A 361 -23.54 -21.25 -9.32
CA LEU A 361 -24.68 -21.82 -10.06
C LEU A 361 -26.07 -21.90 -9.37
N CYS A 362 -26.78 -20.77 -9.16
CA CYS A 362 -28.25 -20.78 -9.09
C CYS A 362 -28.91 -19.40 -9.27
N ARG A 363 -28.68 -18.72 -10.41
CA ARG A 363 -29.42 -17.49 -10.79
C ARG A 363 -30.17 -17.59 -12.12
N THR A 364 -30.74 -18.77 -12.40
CA THR A 364 -31.67 -18.96 -13.55
C THR A 364 -32.90 -19.78 -13.19
N GLN A 365 -33.47 -19.63 -11.98
CA GLN A 365 -34.73 -20.30 -11.62
C GLN A 365 -35.53 -19.63 -10.47
N ALA A 366 -35.70 -18.31 -10.53
CA ALA A 366 -36.58 -17.58 -9.60
C ALA A 366 -37.48 -16.57 -10.33
N ALA A 367 -38.15 -17.02 -11.40
CA ALA A 367 -39.16 -16.23 -12.13
C ALA A 367 -40.47 -17.02 -12.41
N ALA A 368 -40.79 -18.05 -11.61
CA ALA A 368 -41.94 -18.93 -11.88
C ALA A 368 -42.89 -19.18 -10.71
N LEU A 369 -42.79 -18.50 -9.56
CA LEU A 369 -43.56 -18.90 -8.37
C LEU A 369 -44.06 -17.75 -7.48
N LEU A 370 -44.48 -16.62 -8.06
CA LEU A 370 -45.34 -15.64 -7.37
C LEU A 370 -46.45 -15.13 -8.31
N GLY A 371 -47.29 -16.07 -8.75
CA GLY A 371 -48.56 -15.79 -9.38
C GLY A 371 -49.69 -16.35 -8.51
N ALA A 372 -50.15 -15.60 -7.49
CA ALA A 372 -51.43 -15.86 -6.84
C ALA A 372 -51.95 -14.64 -6.06
N LYS A 373 -52.87 -13.93 -6.71
CA LYS A 373 -54.12 -13.35 -6.19
C LYS A 373 -54.16 -12.86 -4.72
N LEU A 374 -54.39 -11.56 -4.56
CA LEU A 374 -55.33 -11.04 -3.57
C LEU A 374 -56.11 -9.87 -4.17
N THR A 375 -57.39 -10.14 -4.47
CA THR A 375 -58.40 -9.16 -4.86
C THR A 375 -59.16 -8.80 -3.60
N VAL A 376 -59.15 -7.53 -3.18
CA VAL A 376 -60.07 -7.03 -2.15
C VAL A 376 -60.98 -6.00 -2.79
N SER A 377 -62.26 -6.36 -2.85
CA SER A 377 -63.37 -5.53 -3.29
C SER A 377 -63.91 -4.77 -2.07
N ASN A 378 -63.93 -3.43 -2.14
CA ASN A 378 -64.69 -2.60 -1.22
C ASN A 378 -66.05 -2.29 -1.82
N ARG A 379 -67.11 -2.73 -1.13
CA ARG A 379 -68.46 -2.18 -1.17
C ARG A 379 -69.03 -2.24 0.25
N VAL A 380 -69.17 -1.07 0.88
CA VAL A 380 -70.43 -0.52 1.43
C VAL A 380 -70.33 0.99 1.28
#